data_AF-A0A1B6F2L2-F1
#
_entry.id   AF-A0A1B6F2L2-F1
#
_cell.length_a   1.000
_cell.length_b   1.000
_cell.length_c   1.000
_cell.angle_alpha   90.00
_cell.angle_beta   90.00
_cell.angle_gamma   90.00
#
_symmetry.space_group_name_H-M   'P 1'
#
loop_
_entity.id
_entity.type
_entity.pdbx_description
1 polymer ?
#
loop_
_entity_poly.entity_id
_entity_poly.type
_entity_poly.pdbx_seq_one_letter_code
_entity_poly.pdbx_strand_id
1 'polypeptide(L)'
;PGLAPDLKLQYDIRQMALKLTANSMYGCLGFSNSRFYAKPLAALITAKGREILMNTKDLVQKLSYEVIYGDTDSIMINTNILEYEQVFKIGNKIKAEVNKMYKHVELDIDGVFKYMLLLKKKKYAAVSVTKLPNGELVCSQEIKGLDMVRRDWSQLAAEAGRFVLTQILSDLEPDERIQNIH
;
A
#
# COMPACT_ATOMS: atom_id res chain seq x y z
N PRO A 1 -12.61 -22.80 -7.20
CA PRO A 1 -14.10 -22.77 -7.40
C PRO A 1 -14.68 -24.14 -7.03
N GLY A 2 -15.63 -24.19 -6.09
CA GLY A 2 -16.23 -25.47 -5.62
C GLY A 2 -15.69 -26.04 -4.30
N LEU A 3 -14.88 -25.28 -3.55
CA LEU A 3 -14.49 -25.65 -2.19
C LEU A 3 -15.64 -25.35 -1.21
N ALA A 4 -15.88 -26.24 -0.25
CA ALA A 4 -16.80 -25.98 0.85
C ALA A 4 -16.38 -24.71 1.63
N PRO A 5 -17.33 -23.88 2.11
CA PRO A 5 -17.03 -22.66 2.84
C PRO A 5 -16.05 -22.86 4.00
N ASP A 6 -16.23 -23.94 4.76
CA ASP A 6 -15.37 -24.29 5.91
C ASP A 6 -13.94 -24.60 5.49
N LEU A 7 -13.77 -25.31 4.38
CA LEU A 7 -12.45 -25.66 3.85
C LEU A 7 -11.74 -24.41 3.28
N LYS A 8 -12.49 -23.49 2.67
CA LYS A 8 -11.97 -22.18 2.24
C LYS A 8 -11.46 -21.37 3.44
N LEU A 9 -12.25 -21.32 4.52
CA LEU A 9 -11.85 -20.65 5.76
C LEU A 9 -10.60 -21.32 6.37
N GLN A 10 -10.55 -22.65 6.41
CA GLN A 10 -9.40 -23.39 6.93
C GLN A 10 -8.12 -23.08 6.15
N TYR A 11 -8.19 -23.04 4.81
CA TYR A 11 -7.04 -22.69 3.98
C TYR A 11 -6.62 -21.23 4.15
N ASP A 12 -7.56 -20.32 4.32
CA ASP A 12 -7.25 -18.91 4.60
C ASP A 12 -6.55 -18.72 5.96
N ILE A 13 -7.01 -19.43 7.00
CA ILE A 13 -6.34 -19.45 8.30
C ILE A 13 -4.92 -20.03 8.15
N ARG A 14 -4.78 -21.15 7.42
CA ARG A 14 -3.48 -21.82 7.23
C ARG A 14 -2.48 -20.95 6.48
N GLN A 15 -2.88 -20.32 5.37
CA GLN A 15 -1.98 -19.45 4.60
C GLN A 15 -1.58 -18.20 5.40
N MET A 16 -2.49 -17.64 6.20
CA MET A 16 -2.18 -16.52 7.10
C MET A 16 -1.20 -16.92 8.21
N ALA A 17 -1.36 -18.12 8.80
CA ALA A 17 -0.42 -18.64 9.80
C ALA A 17 0.99 -18.86 9.23
N LEU A 18 1.10 -19.40 8.01
CA LEU A 18 2.39 -19.55 7.32
C LEU A 18 3.04 -18.20 7.05
N LYS A 19 2.28 -17.23 6.54
CA LYS A 19 2.76 -15.85 6.31
C LYS A 19 3.26 -15.20 7.60
N LEU A 20 2.49 -15.31 8.69
CA LEU A 20 2.86 -14.74 9.99
C LEU A 20 4.13 -15.39 10.55
N THR A 21 4.24 -16.71 10.45
CA THR A 21 5.43 -17.46 10.89
C THR A 21 6.67 -17.01 10.11
N ALA A 22 6.55 -16.89 8.79
CA ALA A 22 7.65 -16.42 7.93
C ALA A 22 8.09 -14.99 8.27
N ASN A 23 7.15 -14.07 8.42
CA ASN A 23 7.45 -12.67 8.78
C ASN A 23 8.06 -12.55 10.19
N SER A 24 7.71 -13.45 11.10
CA SER A 24 8.26 -13.48 12.46
C SER A 24 9.71 -13.96 12.52
N MET A 25 10.18 -14.75 11.53
CA MET A 25 11.55 -15.27 11.50
C MET A 25 12.60 -14.13 11.54
N TYR A 26 12.39 -13.08 10.76
CA TYR A 26 13.25 -11.89 10.81
C TYR A 26 13.24 -11.23 12.19
N GLY A 27 12.06 -11.10 12.82
CA GLY A 27 11.91 -10.52 14.15
C GLY A 27 12.70 -11.28 15.23
N CYS A 28 12.73 -12.62 15.14
CA CYS A 28 13.51 -13.47 16.04
C CYS A 28 15.02 -13.20 15.99
N LEU A 29 15.56 -12.79 14.83
CA LEU A 29 16.98 -12.45 14.70
C LEU A 29 17.32 -11.09 15.35
N GLY A 30 16.35 -10.17 15.37
CA GLY A 30 16.52 -8.82 15.94
C GLY A 30 16.20 -8.71 17.43
N PHE A 31 15.48 -9.67 18.01
CA PHE A 31 15.07 -9.64 19.41
C PHE A 31 16.19 -10.06 20.36
N SER A 32 16.60 -9.16 21.27
CA SER A 32 17.76 -9.37 22.15
C SER A 32 17.65 -10.59 23.07
N ASN A 33 16.43 -10.95 23.49
CA ASN A 33 16.21 -12.10 24.38
C ASN A 33 15.82 -13.37 23.60
N SER A 34 15.94 -13.35 22.28
CA SER A 34 15.72 -14.53 21.44
C SER A 34 16.84 -15.54 21.65
N ARG A 35 16.49 -16.82 21.72
CA ARG A 35 17.47 -17.93 21.69
C ARG A 35 18.35 -17.88 20.42
N PHE A 36 17.83 -17.32 19.34
CA PHE A 36 18.49 -17.20 18.04
C PHE A 36 18.84 -15.75 17.70
N TYR A 37 19.15 -14.92 18.72
CA TYR A 37 19.52 -13.53 18.51
C TYR A 37 20.77 -13.39 17.62
N ALA A 38 20.63 -12.66 16.53
CA ALA A 38 21.69 -12.44 15.55
C ALA A 38 21.55 -11.05 14.91
N LYS A 39 21.87 -10.00 15.69
CA LYS A 39 21.78 -8.60 15.25
C LYS A 39 22.45 -8.30 13.91
N PRO A 40 23.67 -8.81 13.59
CA PRO A 40 24.29 -8.54 12.29
C PRO A 40 23.49 -9.08 11.11
N LEU A 41 22.85 -10.25 11.26
CA LEU A 41 21.99 -10.83 10.21
C LEU A 41 20.72 -10.00 10.02
N ALA A 42 20.08 -9.59 11.12
CA ALA A 42 18.92 -8.70 11.05
C ALA A 42 19.29 -7.36 10.37
N ALA A 43 20.44 -6.78 10.72
CA ALA A 43 20.93 -5.55 10.10
C ALA A 43 21.17 -5.71 8.58
N LEU A 44 21.79 -6.82 8.15
CA LEU A 44 22.02 -7.14 6.75
C LEU A 44 20.70 -7.25 5.96
N ILE A 45 19.69 -7.93 6.51
CA ILE A 45 18.37 -8.06 5.89
C ILE A 45 17.75 -6.67 5.68
N THR A 46 17.74 -5.81 6.72
CA THR A 46 17.18 -4.45 6.57
C THR A 46 17.97 -3.57 5.63
N ALA A 47 19.30 -3.74 5.57
CA ALA A 47 20.15 -3.00 4.64
C ALA A 47 19.81 -3.38 3.19
N LYS A 48 19.66 -4.68 2.90
CA LYS A 48 19.25 -5.16 1.58
C LYS A 48 17.83 -4.74 1.21
N GLY A 49 16.89 -4.73 2.16
CA GLY A 49 15.55 -4.19 1.91
C GLY A 49 15.58 -2.71 1.47
N ARG A 50 16.34 -1.87 2.18
CA ARG A 50 16.51 -0.45 1.81
C ARG A 50 17.20 -0.28 0.46
N GLU A 51 18.22 -1.08 0.18
CA GLU A 51 18.92 -1.07 -1.11
C GLU A 51 17.98 -1.42 -2.26
N ILE A 52 17.16 -2.47 -2.12
CA ILE A 52 16.17 -2.86 -3.13
C ILE A 52 15.14 -1.74 -3.35
N LEU A 53 14.64 -1.12 -2.28
CA LEU A 53 13.67 -0.03 -2.37
C LEU A 53 14.27 1.18 -3.12
N MET A 54 15.51 1.56 -2.81
CA MET A 54 16.19 2.67 -3.48
C MET A 54 16.49 2.35 -4.95
N ASN A 55 16.97 1.15 -5.25
CA ASN A 55 17.21 0.73 -6.64
C ASN A 55 15.91 0.73 -7.47
N THR A 56 14.80 0.29 -6.86
CA THR A 56 13.47 0.32 -7.50
C THR A 56 13.03 1.75 -7.77
N LYS A 57 13.17 2.65 -6.79
CA LYS A 57 12.89 4.08 -6.97
C LYS A 57 13.71 4.67 -8.12
N ASP A 58 15.03 4.43 -8.13
CA ASP A 58 15.93 4.98 -9.15
C ASP A 58 15.58 4.46 -10.55
N LEU A 59 15.18 3.19 -10.67
CA LEU A 59 14.71 2.62 -11.93
C LEU A 59 13.42 3.29 -12.41
N VAL A 60 12.45 3.50 -11.52
CA VAL A 60 11.20 4.20 -11.87
C VAL A 60 11.47 5.65 -12.31
N GLN A 61 12.38 6.35 -11.62
CA GLN A 61 12.77 7.71 -12.00
C GLN A 61 13.49 7.75 -13.36
N LYS A 62 14.32 6.75 -13.68
CA LYS A 62 14.95 6.60 -15.02
C LYS A 62 13.93 6.36 -16.13
N LEU A 63 12.80 5.73 -15.81
CA LEU A 63 11.66 5.57 -16.73
C LEU A 63 10.80 6.84 -16.86
N SER A 64 11.24 7.97 -16.29
CA SER A 64 10.55 9.26 -16.32
C SER A 64 9.21 9.29 -15.59
N TYR A 65 9.06 8.45 -14.56
CA TYR A 65 7.90 8.50 -13.66
C TYR A 65 8.27 9.09 -12.30
N GLU A 66 7.33 9.82 -11.72
CA GLU A 66 7.51 10.49 -10.43
C GLU A 66 7.14 9.55 -9.28
N VAL A 67 8.10 9.30 -8.37
CA VAL A 67 7.85 8.55 -7.14
C VAL A 67 7.48 9.53 -6.03
N ILE A 68 6.22 9.51 -5.60
CA ILE A 68 5.68 10.45 -4.60
C ILE A 68 5.82 9.96 -3.16
N TYR A 69 5.90 8.64 -2.96
CA TYR A 69 6.02 8.04 -1.63
C TYR A 69 6.65 6.65 -1.69
N GLY A 70 7.20 6.20 -0.56
CA GLY A 70 7.61 4.81 -0.36
C GLY A 70 7.73 4.47 1.12
N ASP A 71 7.36 3.25 1.48
CA ASP A 71 7.46 2.73 2.86
C ASP A 71 7.88 1.26 2.82
N THR A 72 9.04 0.97 3.41
CA THR A 72 9.63 -0.36 3.64
C THR A 72 9.80 -1.25 2.39
N ASP A 73 8.70 -1.68 1.80
CA ASP A 73 8.57 -2.60 0.67
C ASP A 73 7.57 -2.10 -0.40
N SER A 74 7.06 -0.87 -0.25
CA SER A 74 6.10 -0.26 -1.17
C SER A 74 6.63 1.05 -1.78
N ILE A 75 6.25 1.32 -3.02
CA ILE A 75 6.47 2.59 -3.72
C ILE A 75 5.15 3.07 -4.32
N MET A 76 4.94 4.38 -4.32
CA MET A 76 3.78 5.02 -4.92
C MET A 76 4.25 5.95 -6.03
N ILE A 77 3.63 5.80 -7.19
CA ILE A 77 4.06 6.44 -8.43
C ILE A 77 2.92 7.32 -8.92
N ASN A 78 3.21 8.59 -9.17
CA ASN A 78 2.29 9.49 -9.84
C ASN A 78 2.42 9.31 -11.36
N THR A 79 1.36 8.79 -11.99
CA THR A 79 1.32 8.55 -13.44
C THR A 79 0.83 9.75 -14.23
N ASN A 80 0.16 10.73 -13.60
CA ASN A 80 -0.54 11.84 -14.27
C ASN A 80 -1.49 11.41 -15.41
N ILE A 81 -2.05 10.19 -15.31
CA ILE A 81 -2.95 9.62 -16.32
C ILE A 81 -4.27 9.26 -15.66
N LEU A 82 -5.38 9.63 -16.33
CA LEU A 82 -6.74 9.40 -15.84
C LEU A 82 -7.31 8.03 -16.26
N GLU A 83 -6.81 7.45 -17.35
CA GLU A 83 -7.32 6.18 -17.87
C GLU A 83 -6.72 4.99 -17.11
N TYR A 84 -7.58 4.25 -16.39
CA TYR A 84 -7.19 3.08 -15.57
C TYR A 84 -6.38 2.04 -16.36
N GLU A 85 -6.79 1.72 -17.59
CA GLU A 85 -6.12 0.72 -18.43
C GLU A 85 -4.69 1.11 -18.79
N GLN A 86 -4.46 2.40 -19.08
CA GLN A 86 -3.12 2.89 -19.38
C GLN A 86 -2.23 2.84 -18.13
N VAL A 87 -2.77 3.24 -16.98
CA VAL A 87 -2.07 3.16 -15.69
C VAL A 87 -1.68 1.71 -15.38
N PHE A 88 -2.59 0.76 -15.59
CA PHE A 88 -2.32 -0.66 -15.35
C PHE A 88 -1.26 -1.22 -16.31
N LYS A 89 -1.25 -0.81 -17.58
CA LYS A 89 -0.18 -1.16 -18.53
C LYS A 89 1.19 -0.64 -18.09
N ILE A 90 1.25 0.60 -17.61
CA ILE A 90 2.48 1.20 -17.07
C ILE A 90 2.94 0.43 -15.82
N GLY A 91 2.03 0.12 -14.90
CA GLY A 91 2.32 -0.68 -13.72
C GLY A 91 2.93 -2.03 -14.08
N ASN A 92 2.36 -2.74 -15.07
CA ASN A 92 2.90 -4.02 -15.54
C ASN A 92 4.27 -3.88 -16.19
N LYS A 93 4.51 -2.79 -16.94
CA LYS A 93 5.84 -2.49 -17.51
C LYS A 93 6.88 -2.30 -16.40
N ILE A 94 6.56 -1.49 -15.40
CA ILE A 94 7.46 -1.25 -14.26
C ILE A 94 7.70 -2.54 -13.48
N LYS A 95 6.65 -3.29 -13.17
CA LYS A 95 6.72 -4.61 -12.53
C LYS A 95 7.68 -5.55 -13.29
N ALA A 96 7.53 -5.65 -14.61
CA ALA A 96 8.37 -6.51 -15.43
C ALA A 96 9.85 -6.08 -15.41
N GLU A 97 10.14 -4.79 -15.48
CA GLU A 97 11.53 -4.28 -15.40
C GLU A 97 12.16 -4.51 -14.01
N VAL A 98 11.40 -4.31 -12.93
CA VAL A 98 11.90 -4.53 -11.57
C VAL A 98 12.15 -6.03 -11.32
N ASN A 99 11.22 -6.90 -11.73
CA ASN A 99 11.32 -8.34 -11.49
C ASN A 99 12.45 -9.00 -12.28
N LYS A 100 12.96 -8.37 -13.36
CA LYS A 100 14.18 -8.84 -14.05
C LYS A 100 15.45 -8.68 -13.21
N MET A 101 15.46 -7.76 -12.24
CA MET A 101 16.65 -7.48 -11.42
C MET A 101 16.87 -8.52 -10.32
N TYR A 102 15.84 -9.29 -9.96
CA TYR A 102 15.85 -10.17 -8.80
C TYR A 102 15.30 -11.55 -9.14
N LYS A 103 15.93 -12.61 -8.62
CA LYS A 103 15.52 -14.00 -8.88
C LYS A 103 14.36 -14.48 -8.01
N HIS A 104 14.26 -13.97 -6.79
CA HIS A 104 13.33 -14.47 -5.76
C HIS A 104 12.46 -13.38 -5.14
N VAL A 105 12.71 -12.12 -5.47
CA VAL A 105 11.93 -10.97 -4.99
C VAL A 105 11.10 -10.50 -6.16
N GLU A 106 9.79 -10.49 -5.98
CA GLU A 106 8.85 -10.05 -6.99
C GLU A 106 8.05 -8.86 -6.46
N LEU A 107 8.00 -7.80 -7.26
CA LEU A 107 7.10 -6.70 -7.08
C LEU A 107 5.76 -7.05 -7.74
N ASP A 108 4.67 -6.60 -7.11
CA ASP A 108 3.33 -6.66 -7.68
C ASP A 108 2.60 -5.33 -7.54
N ILE A 109 1.53 -5.18 -8.30
CA ILE A 109 0.65 -4.00 -8.25
C ILE A 109 -0.38 -4.27 -7.15
N ASP A 110 -0.27 -3.55 -6.03
CA ASP A 110 -1.23 -3.66 -4.92
C ASP A 110 -2.57 -3.00 -5.26
N GLY A 111 -2.53 -1.85 -5.95
CA GLY A 111 -3.73 -1.15 -6.39
C GLY A 111 -3.43 0.15 -7.13
N VAL A 112 -4.48 0.77 -7.66
CA VAL A 112 -4.42 2.09 -8.29
C VAL A 112 -5.25 3.06 -7.46
N PHE A 113 -4.71 4.24 -7.16
CA PHE A 113 -5.44 5.29 -6.45
C PHE A 113 -5.95 6.35 -7.44
N LYS A 114 -7.23 6.68 -7.36
CA LYS A 114 -7.83 7.82 -8.09
C LYS A 114 -7.44 9.14 -7.45
N TYR A 115 -7.57 9.20 -6.12
CA TYR A 115 -7.20 10.35 -5.30
C TYR A 115 -6.29 9.90 -4.18
N MET A 116 -5.33 10.74 -3.83
CA MET A 116 -4.44 10.51 -2.70
C MET A 116 -4.16 11.82 -1.98
N LEU A 117 -4.43 11.84 -0.68
CA LEU A 117 -4.04 12.88 0.26
C LEU A 117 -2.89 12.36 1.12
N LEU A 118 -1.66 12.70 0.75
CA LEU A 118 -0.46 12.36 1.50
C LEU A 118 -0.10 13.51 2.46
N LEU A 119 -0.27 13.30 3.77
CA LEU A 119 0.01 14.34 4.78
C LEU A 119 1.42 14.19 5.36
N LYS A 120 1.76 12.99 5.84
CA LYS A 120 3.07 12.67 6.45
C LYS A 120 3.42 11.21 6.18
N LYS A 121 4.65 10.82 6.53
CA LYS A 121 5.06 9.40 6.52
C LYS A 121 4.07 8.57 7.33
N LYS A 122 3.59 7.47 6.73
CA LYS A 122 2.58 6.56 7.29
C LYS A 122 1.23 7.21 7.63
N LYS A 123 0.94 8.40 7.10
CA LYS A 123 -0.30 9.16 7.30
C LYS A 123 -0.86 9.65 5.97
N TYR A 124 -1.75 8.87 5.38
CA TYR A 124 -2.41 9.20 4.11
C TYR A 124 -3.84 8.68 4.05
N ALA A 125 -4.63 9.29 3.18
CA ALA A 125 -5.94 8.80 2.77
C ALA A 125 -5.99 8.72 1.24
N ALA A 126 -6.62 7.71 0.69
CA ALA A 126 -6.70 7.52 -0.75
C ALA A 126 -8.02 6.87 -1.16
N VAL A 127 -8.37 7.01 -2.43
CA VAL A 127 -9.49 6.30 -3.06
C VAL A 127 -8.89 5.25 -3.98
N SER A 128 -8.93 3.98 -3.56
CA SER A 128 -8.49 2.85 -4.39
C SER A 128 -9.53 2.51 -5.44
N VAL A 129 -9.07 2.16 -6.63
CA VAL A 129 -9.87 1.75 -7.78
C VAL A 129 -9.60 0.28 -8.04
N THR A 130 -10.66 -0.52 -8.00
CA THR A 130 -10.60 -1.95 -8.34
C THR A 130 -11.51 -2.22 -9.52
N LYS A 131 -11.00 -2.89 -10.55
CA LYS A 131 -11.79 -3.33 -11.69
C LYS A 131 -12.44 -4.68 -11.41
N LEU A 132 -13.77 -4.72 -11.41
CA LEU A 132 -14.54 -5.95 -11.28
C LEU A 132 -14.49 -6.79 -12.57
N PRO A 133 -14.80 -8.11 -12.51
CA PRO A 133 -14.81 -8.97 -13.70
C PRO A 133 -15.82 -8.55 -14.78
N ASN A 134 -16.87 -7.81 -14.42
CA ASN A 134 -17.85 -7.23 -15.34
C ASN A 134 -17.32 -5.98 -16.08
N GLY A 135 -16.13 -5.50 -15.75
CA GLY A 135 -15.51 -4.30 -16.32
C GLY A 135 -15.78 -3.00 -15.56
N GLU A 136 -16.62 -3.03 -14.52
CA GLU A 136 -16.97 -1.88 -13.70
C GLU A 136 -15.83 -1.50 -12.75
N LEU A 137 -15.60 -0.19 -12.57
CA LEU A 137 -14.60 0.33 -11.64
C LEU A 137 -15.28 0.68 -10.31
N VAL A 138 -14.90 -0.04 -9.25
CA VAL A 138 -15.37 0.22 -7.89
C VAL A 138 -14.32 1.02 -7.15
N CYS A 139 -14.76 2.10 -6.50
CA CYS A 139 -13.93 2.96 -5.69
C CYS A 139 -14.13 2.65 -4.20
N SER A 140 -13.04 2.50 -3.45
CA SER A 140 -13.06 2.33 -1.99
C SER A 140 -12.13 3.31 -1.30
N GLN A 141 -12.57 3.90 -0.19
CA GLN A 141 -11.73 4.80 0.60
C GLN A 141 -10.84 4.00 1.55
N GLU A 142 -9.54 4.32 1.51
CA GLU A 142 -8.53 3.73 2.39
C GLU A 142 -7.86 4.83 3.22
N ILE A 143 -7.82 4.63 4.54
CA ILE A 143 -7.25 5.59 5.47
C ILE A 143 -6.16 4.87 6.29
N LYS A 144 -4.95 5.41 6.28
CA LYS A 144 -3.80 4.84 6.98
C LYS A 144 -3.16 5.87 7.91
N GLY A 145 -3.10 5.54 9.20
CA GLY A 145 -2.38 6.29 10.24
C GLY A 145 -2.91 7.68 10.59
N LEU A 146 -3.99 8.14 9.94
CA LEU A 146 -4.69 9.36 10.32
C LEU A 146 -5.37 9.22 11.69
N ASP A 147 -5.60 10.36 12.34
CA ASP A 147 -6.02 10.39 13.74
C ASP A 147 -7.42 9.74 13.95
N MET A 148 -8.29 9.82 12.94
CA MET A 148 -9.62 9.19 12.92
C MET A 148 -9.65 7.64 12.89
N VAL A 149 -8.53 6.98 12.60
CA VAL A 149 -8.40 5.51 12.71
C VAL A 149 -7.74 5.08 14.01
N ARG A 150 -7.31 6.03 14.84
CA ARG A 150 -6.74 5.74 16.14
C ARG A 150 -7.82 5.74 17.22
N ARG A 151 -7.60 4.97 18.28
CA ARG A 151 -8.56 4.77 19.38
C ARG A 151 -8.47 5.83 20.48
N ASP A 152 -7.44 6.68 20.43
CA ASP A 152 -7.14 7.72 21.41
C ASP A 152 -7.81 9.08 21.11
N TRP A 153 -8.62 9.16 20.04
CA TRP A 153 -9.36 10.37 19.65
C TRP A 153 -10.86 10.22 19.93
N SER A 154 -11.53 11.36 20.19
CA SER A 154 -12.98 11.36 20.39
C SER A 154 -13.72 10.95 19.11
N GLN A 155 -14.87 10.28 19.28
CA GLN A 155 -15.70 9.86 18.15
C GLN A 155 -16.15 11.05 17.30
N LEU A 156 -16.52 12.16 17.95
CA LEU A 156 -16.90 13.40 17.27
C LEU A 156 -15.77 13.93 16.36
N ALA A 157 -14.52 13.96 16.85
CA ALA A 157 -13.39 14.40 16.03
C ALA A 157 -13.10 13.43 14.87
N ALA A 158 -13.25 12.13 15.11
CA ALA A 158 -13.07 11.12 14.08
C ALA A 158 -14.15 11.20 12.99
N GLU A 159 -15.41 11.43 13.36
CA GLU A 159 -16.54 11.59 12.44
C GLU A 159 -16.42 12.88 11.63
N ALA A 160 -16.14 14.01 12.27
CA ALA A 160 -15.89 15.28 11.58
C ALA A 160 -14.70 15.14 10.61
N GLY A 161 -13.61 14.51 11.04
CA GLY A 161 -12.45 14.25 10.19
C GLY A 161 -12.77 13.36 8.99
N ARG A 162 -13.60 12.32 9.16
CA ARG A 162 -14.05 11.46 8.05
C ARG A 162 -14.89 12.25 7.06
N PHE A 163 -15.81 13.08 7.54
CA PHE A 163 -16.63 13.93 6.67
C PHE A 163 -15.77 14.85 5.82
N VAL A 164 -14.79 15.53 6.41
CA VAL A 164 -13.84 16.39 5.69
C VAL A 164 -13.06 15.59 4.64
N LEU A 165 -12.57 14.39 4.97
CA LEU A 165 -11.89 13.54 3.99
C LEU A 165 -12.80 13.12 2.84
N THR A 166 -14.06 12.81 3.12
CA THR A 166 -15.03 12.46 2.07
C THR A 166 -15.20 13.62 1.11
N GLN A 167 -15.27 14.87 1.59
CA GLN A 167 -15.34 16.04 0.72
C GLN A 167 -14.05 16.24 -0.08
N ILE A 168 -12.87 16.15 0.55
CA ILE A 168 -11.57 16.33 -0.12
C ILE A 168 -11.36 15.30 -1.23
N LEU A 169 -11.73 14.04 -0.98
CA LEU A 169 -11.55 12.91 -1.90
C LEU A 169 -12.77 12.68 -2.81
N SER A 170 -13.69 13.65 -2.89
CA SER A 170 -14.87 13.59 -3.76
C SER A 170 -14.55 14.01 -5.20
N ASP A 171 -15.51 13.78 -6.09
CA ASP A 171 -15.50 14.26 -7.47
C ASP A 171 -16.09 15.67 -7.63
N LEU A 172 -16.45 16.35 -6.54
CA LEU A 172 -17.07 17.70 -6.57
C LEU A 172 -16.08 18.77 -7.03
N GLU A 173 -16.56 19.93 -7.44
CA GLU A 173 -15.69 21.06 -7.76
C GLU A 173 -15.01 21.64 -6.50
N PRO A 174 -13.79 22.21 -6.60
CA PRO A 174 -13.03 22.67 -5.43
C PRO A 174 -13.81 23.62 -4.51
N ASP A 175 -14.57 24.56 -5.09
CA ASP A 175 -15.34 25.55 -4.32
C ASP A 175 -16.48 24.88 -3.52
N GLU A 176 -17.15 23.89 -4.12
CA GLU A 176 -18.21 23.13 -3.46
C GLU A 176 -17.65 22.26 -2.32
N ARG A 177 -16.46 21.67 -2.50
CA ARG A 177 -15.77 20.93 -1.43
C ARG A 177 -15.51 21.84 -0.22
N ILE A 178 -15.01 23.04 -0.47
CA ILE A 178 -14.70 24.02 0.58
C ILE A 178 -15.98 24.48 1.27
N GLN A 179 -17.03 24.78 0.50
CA GLN A 179 -18.32 25.20 1.05
C GLN A 179 -18.98 24.11 1.90
N ASN A 180 -18.89 22.84 1.51
CA ASN A 180 -19.43 21.73 2.29
C ASN A 180 -18.67 21.48 3.60
N ILE A 181 -17.39 21.86 3.67
CA ILE A 181 -16.56 21.74 4.87
C ILE A 181 -16.84 22.88 5.86
N HIS A 182 -17.14 24.08 5.35
CA HIS A 182 -17.43 25.29 6.12
C HIS A 182 -18.79 25.25 6.83
#